data_AF-A0A7S0EDZ4-F1
#
_entry.id   AF-A0A7S0EDZ4-F1
#
_cell.length_a   1.000
_cell.length_b   1.000
_cell.length_c   1.000
_cell.angle_alpha   90.00
_cell.angle_beta   90.00
_cell.angle_gamma   90.00
#
_symmetry.space_group_name_H-M   'P 1'
#
loop_
_entity.id
_entity.type
_entity.pdbx_description
1 polymer ?
#
loop_
_entity_poly.entity_id
_entity_poly.type
_entity_poly.pdbx_seq_one_letter_code
_entity_poly.pdbx_strand_id
1 'polypeptide(L)'
;DIFILGGMDDVLAVLEETQVLVQTILGSRFVGPMQKRVDEWDKKLKLFSDTLDEWLNVQRAWMYLESIFKAADIQRQLPNEYKQFDQVNKLWLDLMRKTNTDPSALKSACAPKLKEQLEKANATLEKINKNLEDYLETK
;
A
#
# COMPACT_ATOMS: atom_id res chain seq x y z
N ASP A 1 -0.74 4.44 19.36
CA ASP A 1 -1.24 5.26 18.23
C ASP A 1 -1.44 4.42 16.99
N ILE A 2 -2.57 4.66 16.31
CA ILE A 2 -2.92 4.11 15.00
C ILE A 2 -2.77 5.27 14.01
N PHE A 3 -2.00 5.05 12.95
CA PHE A 3 -1.80 6.03 11.89
C PHE A 3 -2.35 5.46 10.59
N ILE A 4 -2.93 6.34 9.77
CA ILE A 4 -3.43 6.05 8.42
C ILE A 4 -2.85 7.11 7.47
N LEU A 5 -2.70 6.75 6.20
CA LEU A 5 -2.40 7.68 5.13
C LEU A 5 -3.64 8.57 4.90
N GLY A 6 -3.44 9.89 5.00
CA GLY A 6 -4.45 10.90 4.72
C GLY A 6 -3.86 12.00 3.84
N GLY A 7 -4.71 12.74 3.12
CA GLY A 7 -4.26 13.82 2.22
C GLY A 7 -3.45 13.32 1.02
N MET A 8 -3.78 12.13 0.50
CA MET A 8 -3.04 11.50 -0.60
C MET A 8 -3.31 12.15 -1.96
N ASP A 9 -4.39 12.91 -2.10
CA ASP A 9 -4.81 13.51 -3.37
C ASP A 9 -3.72 14.44 -3.94
N ASP A 10 -3.10 15.28 -3.10
CA ASP A 10 -2.02 16.17 -3.53
C ASP A 10 -0.77 15.38 -3.97
N VAL A 11 -0.44 14.30 -3.26
CA VAL A 11 0.71 13.43 -3.57
C VAL A 11 0.49 12.71 -4.89
N LEU A 12 -0.73 12.19 -5.11
CA LEU A 12 -1.10 11.50 -6.34
C LEU A 12 -1.13 12.46 -7.53
N ALA A 13 -1.69 13.66 -7.36
CA ALA A 13 -1.69 14.69 -8.41
C ALA A 13 -0.27 15.07 -8.85
N VAL A 14 0.63 15.34 -7.89
CA VAL A 14 2.04 15.65 -8.19
C VAL A 14 2.75 14.47 -8.84
N LEU A 15 2.44 13.24 -8.42
CA LEU A 15 3.00 12.03 -9.02
C LEU A 15 2.59 11.88 -10.49
N GLU A 16 1.29 12.00 -10.80
CA GLU A 16 0.77 11.92 -12.17
C GLU A 16 1.38 12.99 -13.07
N GLU A 17 1.42 14.25 -12.59
CA GLU A 17 2.07 15.35 -13.32
C GLU A 17 3.55 15.03 -13.60
N THR A 18 4.28 14.56 -12.59
CA THR A 18 5.70 14.23 -12.72
C THR A 18 5.92 13.07 -13.69
N GLN A 19 5.06 12.05 -13.69
CA GLN A 19 5.12 10.94 -14.64
C GLN A 19 4.92 11.43 -16.09
N VAL A 20 3.94 12.31 -16.34
CA VAL A 20 3.70 12.91 -17.66
C VAL A 20 4.90 13.72 -18.14
N LEU A 21 5.52 14.51 -17.25
CA LEU A 21 6.74 15.27 -17.56
C LEU A 21 7.89 14.35 -17.95
N VAL A 22 8.13 13.28 -17.19
CA VAL A 22 9.19 12.30 -17.48
C VAL A 22 8.96 11.59 -18.81
N GLN A 23 7.71 11.19 -19.10
CA GLN A 23 7.35 10.57 -20.39
C GLN A 23 7.53 11.52 -21.57
N THR A 24 7.22 12.81 -21.39
CA THR A 24 7.44 13.84 -22.41
C THR A 24 8.94 14.01 -22.70
N ILE A 25 9.79 13.98 -21.67
CA ILE A 25 11.24 14.06 -21.82
C ILE A 25 11.78 12.80 -22.53
N LEU A 26 11.28 11.60 -22.20
CA LEU A 26 11.65 10.35 -22.88
C LEU A 26 11.31 10.37 -24.37
N GLY A 27 10.17 10.96 -24.75
CA GLY A 27 9.77 11.11 -26.14
C GLY A 27 10.55 12.18 -26.93
N SER A 28 11.40 12.97 -26.26
CA SER A 28 12.16 14.04 -26.89
C SER A 28 13.34 13.50 -27.70
N ARG A 29 13.51 14.00 -28.93
CA ARG A 29 14.70 13.72 -29.77
C ARG A 29 16.03 14.14 -29.13
N PHE A 30 16.00 14.97 -28.08
CA PHE A 30 17.18 15.49 -27.37
C PHE A 30 17.47 14.75 -26.07
N VAL A 31 16.77 13.65 -25.78
CA VAL A 31 16.93 12.89 -24.53
C VAL A 31 18.31 12.24 -24.38
N GLY A 32 19.05 12.03 -25.48
CA GLY A 32 20.32 11.27 -25.51
C GLY A 32 21.28 11.53 -24.35
N PRO A 33 21.65 12.79 -24.01
CA PRO A 33 22.55 13.09 -22.90
C PRO A 33 21.97 12.79 -21.51
N MET A 34 20.65 12.70 -21.37
CA MET A 34 19.93 12.56 -20.11
C MET A 34 19.24 11.20 -19.96
N GLN A 35 19.23 10.37 -21.02
CA GLN A 35 18.47 9.12 -21.14
C GLN A 35 18.52 8.27 -19.87
N LYS A 36 19.74 7.95 -19.39
CA LYS A 36 19.94 7.13 -18.21
C LYS A 36 19.22 7.69 -16.97
N ARG A 37 19.34 8.99 -16.73
CA ARG A 37 18.70 9.65 -15.58
C ARG A 37 17.18 9.64 -15.72
N VAL A 38 16.66 9.84 -16.92
CA VAL A 38 15.21 9.85 -17.17
C VAL A 38 14.63 8.44 -17.01
N ASP A 39 15.33 7.40 -17.50
CA ASP A 39 14.94 6.00 -17.30
C ASP A 39 14.94 5.59 -15.82
N GLU A 40 15.92 6.06 -15.04
CA GLU A 40 15.96 5.82 -13.60
C GLU A 40 14.77 6.47 -12.88
N TRP A 41 14.41 7.71 -13.27
CA TRP A 41 13.24 8.40 -12.74
C TRP A 41 11.94 7.72 -13.15
N ASP A 42 11.79 7.30 -14.40
CA ASP A 42 10.61 6.58 -14.87
C ASP A 42 10.38 5.29 -14.07
N LYS A 43 11.42 4.48 -13.89
CA LYS A 43 11.35 3.27 -13.07
C LYS A 43 11.01 3.58 -11.61
N LYS A 44 11.59 4.64 -11.06
CA LYS A 44 11.35 5.05 -9.67
C LYS A 44 9.92 5.52 -9.45
N LEU A 45 9.38 6.34 -10.37
CA LEU A 45 8.01 6.86 -10.28
C LEU A 45 6.98 5.75 -10.52
N LYS A 46 7.27 4.77 -11.38
CA LYS A 46 6.43 3.56 -11.53
C LYS A 46 6.40 2.75 -10.24
N LEU A 47 7.57 2.44 -9.67
CA LEU A 47 7.64 1.76 -8.37
C LEU A 47 6.89 2.53 -7.28
N PHE A 48 7.04 3.86 -7.25
CA PHE A 48 6.36 4.71 -6.28
C PHE A 48 4.84 4.61 -6.41
N SER A 49 4.31 4.74 -7.64
CA SER A 49 2.89 4.62 -7.96
C SER A 49 2.33 3.26 -7.52
N ASP A 50 2.94 2.18 -8.01
CA ASP A 50 2.50 0.82 -7.69
C ASP A 50 2.50 0.56 -6.18
N THR A 51 3.52 1.06 -5.47
CA THR A 51 3.61 0.87 -4.02
C THR A 51 2.52 1.65 -3.29
N LEU A 52 2.19 2.87 -3.74
CA LEU A 52 1.09 3.64 -3.15
C LEU A 52 -0.25 2.96 -3.36
N ASP A 53 -0.51 2.40 -4.55
CA ASP A 53 -1.75 1.68 -4.84
C ASP A 53 -1.91 0.47 -3.91
N GLU A 54 -0.87 -0.36 -3.79
CA GLU A 54 -0.85 -1.48 -2.86
C GLU A 54 -1.06 -1.03 -1.41
N TRP A 55 -0.42 0.07 -1.00
CA TRP A 55 -0.52 0.60 0.36
C TRP A 55 -1.94 1.06 0.69
N LEU A 56 -2.57 1.79 -0.23
CA LEU A 56 -3.94 2.27 -0.06
C LEU A 56 -4.94 1.11 -0.05
N ASN A 57 -4.70 0.06 -0.83
CA ASN A 57 -5.50 -1.16 -0.79
C ASN A 57 -5.38 -1.87 0.56
N VAL A 58 -4.15 -2.01 1.10
CA VAL A 58 -3.94 -2.58 2.44
C VAL A 58 -4.70 -1.76 3.47
N GLN A 59 -4.61 -0.42 3.42
CA GLN A 59 -5.31 0.46 4.36
C GLN A 59 -6.82 0.21 4.37
N ARG A 60 -7.44 0.19 3.18
CA ARG A 60 -8.90 0.01 3.05
C ARG A 60 -9.34 -1.34 3.60
N ALA A 61 -8.68 -2.42 3.18
CA ALA A 61 -9.01 -3.77 3.61
C ALA A 61 -8.72 -3.98 5.11
N TRP A 62 -7.60 -3.44 5.60
CA TRP A 62 -7.24 -3.50 7.02
C TRP A 62 -8.26 -2.75 7.90
N MET A 63 -8.67 -1.53 7.52
CA MET A 63 -9.66 -0.77 8.28
C MET A 63 -11.02 -1.49 8.35
N TYR A 64 -11.46 -2.10 7.24
CA TYR A 64 -12.68 -2.89 7.21
C TYR A 64 -12.60 -4.08 8.17
N LEU A 65 -11.54 -4.90 8.05
CA LEU A 65 -11.35 -6.08 8.88
C LEU A 65 -11.07 -5.75 10.36
N GLU A 66 -10.39 -4.64 10.66
CA GLU A 66 -10.15 -4.17 12.02
C GLU A 66 -11.46 -3.91 12.76
N SER A 67 -12.41 -3.27 12.09
CA SER A 67 -13.73 -2.98 12.66
C SER A 67 -14.51 -4.25 13.04
N ILE A 68 -14.36 -5.31 12.24
CA ILE A 68 -15.06 -6.59 12.42
C ILE A 68 -14.37 -7.43 13.50
N PHE A 69 -13.05 -7.63 13.38
CA PHE A 69 -12.28 -8.41 14.35
C PHE A 69 -12.14 -7.74 15.71
N LYS A 70 -12.59 -6.49 15.89
CA LYS A 70 -12.72 -5.88 17.22
C LYS A 70 -13.76 -6.58 18.10
N ALA A 71 -14.74 -7.25 17.50
CA ALA A 71 -15.76 -7.99 18.21
C ALA A 71 -15.21 -9.36 18.70
N ALA A 72 -15.23 -9.60 20.01
CA ALA A 72 -14.61 -10.79 20.61
C ALA A 72 -15.31 -12.11 20.24
N ASP A 73 -16.57 -12.04 19.80
CA ASP A 73 -17.34 -13.17 19.31
C ASP A 73 -16.83 -13.65 17.94
N ILE A 74 -16.55 -12.74 17.00
CA ILE A 74 -16.05 -13.13 15.68
C ILE A 74 -14.63 -13.67 15.74
N GLN A 75 -13.80 -13.15 16.65
CA GLN A 75 -12.45 -13.70 16.91
C GLN A 75 -12.50 -15.16 17.35
N ARG A 76 -13.52 -15.55 18.14
CA ARG A 76 -13.70 -16.93 18.60
C ARG A 76 -14.26 -17.83 17.50
N GLN A 77 -15.04 -17.28 16.57
CA GLN A 77 -15.62 -18.01 15.45
C GLN A 77 -14.60 -18.23 14.33
N LEU A 78 -13.71 -17.27 14.10
CA LEU A 78 -12.69 -17.27 13.02
C LEU A 78 -11.27 -17.08 13.58
N PRO A 79 -10.76 -18.00 14.42
CA PRO A 79 -9.48 -17.84 15.11
C PRO A 79 -8.27 -17.89 14.16
N ASN A 80 -8.38 -18.63 13.04
CA ASN A 80 -7.31 -18.76 12.05
C ASN A 80 -7.16 -17.47 11.25
N GLU A 81 -8.27 -16.89 10.80
CA GLU A 81 -8.35 -15.62 10.10
C GLU A 81 -7.88 -14.49 11.01
N TYR A 82 -8.32 -14.47 12.27
CA TYR A 82 -7.84 -13.49 13.24
C TYR A 82 -6.32 -13.54 13.43
N LYS A 83 -5.73 -14.74 13.51
CA LYS A 83 -4.27 -14.89 13.61
C LYS A 83 -3.53 -14.37 12.38
N GLN A 84 -4.08 -14.54 11.19
CA GLN A 84 -3.51 -13.98 9.95
C GLN A 84 -3.67 -12.46 9.91
N PHE A 85 -4.85 -11.95 10.28
CA PHE A 85 -5.11 -10.52 10.41
C PHE A 85 -4.15 -9.85 11.41
N ASP A 86 -3.92 -10.46 12.58
CA ASP A 86 -3.02 -9.91 13.60
C ASP A 86 -1.57 -9.79 13.10
N GLN A 87 -1.12 -10.70 12.22
CA GLN A 87 0.19 -10.57 11.58
C GLN A 87 0.27 -9.36 10.66
N VAL A 88 -0.76 -9.16 9.82
CA VAL A 88 -0.86 -7.98 8.95
C VAL A 88 -1.00 -6.71 9.77
N ASN A 89 -1.78 -6.74 10.85
CA ASN A 89 -1.97 -5.62 11.77
C ASN A 89 -0.64 -5.18 12.41
N LYS A 90 0.18 -6.11 12.88
CA LYS A 90 1.52 -5.79 13.42
C LYS A 90 2.42 -5.16 12.37
N LEU A 91 2.41 -5.70 11.15
CA LEU A 91 3.15 -5.13 10.02
C LEU A 91 2.67 -3.70 9.71
N TRP A 92 1.36 -3.50 9.64
CA TRP A 92 0.72 -2.21 9.40
C TRP A 92 1.13 -1.17 10.43
N LEU A 93 1.01 -1.51 11.72
CA LEU A 93 1.35 -0.59 12.81
C LEU A 93 2.82 -0.20 12.83
N ASP A 94 3.73 -1.14 12.57
CA ASP A 94 5.17 -0.86 12.49
C ASP A 94 5.51 0.01 11.27
N LEU A 95 4.96 -0.33 10.10
CA LEU A 95 5.11 0.43 8.87
C LEU A 95 4.62 1.88 9.05
N MET A 96 3.40 2.06 9.54
CA MET A 96 2.81 3.38 9.68
C MET A 96 3.49 4.24 10.76
N ARG A 97 4.03 3.63 11.82
CA ARG A 97 4.88 4.36 12.79
C ARG A 97 6.16 4.88 12.13
N LYS A 98 6.84 4.04 11.35
CA LYS A 98 8.05 4.44 10.61
C LYS A 98 7.75 5.56 9.62
N THR A 99 6.68 5.45 8.85
CA THR A 99 6.25 6.49 7.91
C THR A 99 5.87 7.78 8.61
N ASN A 100 5.26 7.73 9.79
CA ASN A 100 4.97 8.93 10.56
C ASN A 100 6.25 9.62 11.08
N THR A 101 7.30 8.85 11.40
CA THR A 101 8.60 9.43 11.81
C THR A 101 9.39 10.05 10.65
N ASP A 102 9.19 9.58 9.43
CA ASP A 102 9.81 10.10 8.21
C ASP A 102 8.76 10.20 7.08
N PRO A 103 8.01 11.32 7.01
CA PRO A 103 6.85 11.46 6.13
C PRO A 103 7.21 11.71 4.66
N SER A 104 8.46 11.49 4.26
CA SER A 104 8.87 11.61 2.87
C SER A 104 8.25 10.49 2.02
N ALA A 105 7.10 10.77 1.38
CA ALA A 105 6.33 9.80 0.60
C ALA A 105 7.17 8.97 -0.38
N LEU A 106 7.99 9.63 -1.21
CA LEU A 106 8.84 8.95 -2.19
C LEU A 106 9.90 8.05 -1.53
N LYS A 107 10.43 8.43 -0.37
CA LYS A 107 11.44 7.64 0.35
C LYS A 107 10.81 6.42 0.99
N SER A 108 9.67 6.62 1.65
CA SER A 108 8.94 5.56 2.34
C SER A 108 8.40 4.54 1.35
N ALA A 109 7.74 4.97 0.29
CA ALA A 109 7.15 4.07 -0.71
C ALA A 109 8.19 3.43 -1.66
N CYS A 110 9.37 4.03 -1.87
CA CYS A 110 10.47 3.35 -2.58
C CYS A 110 11.38 2.53 -1.65
N ALA A 111 10.98 2.26 -0.40
CA ALA A 111 11.77 1.45 0.51
C ALA A 111 11.93 0.01 -0.03
N PRO A 112 13.11 -0.61 0.11
CA PRO A 112 13.35 -1.96 -0.40
C PRO A 112 12.33 -2.96 0.17
N LYS A 113 11.78 -3.81 -0.71
CA LYS A 113 10.80 -4.86 -0.40
C LYS A 113 9.45 -4.39 0.14
N LEU A 114 9.20 -3.08 0.24
CA LEU A 114 7.93 -2.59 0.76
C LEU A 114 6.76 -3.00 -0.13
N LYS A 115 6.87 -2.82 -1.45
CA LYS A 115 5.87 -3.28 -2.41
C LYS A 115 5.52 -4.76 -2.21
N GLU A 116 6.53 -5.63 -2.18
CA GLU A 116 6.33 -7.08 -1.96
C GLU A 116 5.68 -7.40 -0.61
N GLN A 117 5.95 -6.61 0.43
CA GLN A 117 5.31 -6.78 1.74
C GLN A 117 3.84 -6.37 1.69
N LEU A 118 3.52 -5.27 1.01
CA LEU A 118 2.16 -4.79 0.83
C LEU A 118 1.33 -5.74 -0.04
N GLU A 119 1.89 -6.24 -1.15
CA GLU A 119 1.22 -7.24 -2.01
C GLU A 119 0.86 -8.51 -1.22
N LYS A 120 1.79 -9.00 -0.37
CA LYS A 120 1.53 -10.14 0.51
C LYS A 120 0.46 -9.84 1.57
N ALA A 121 0.47 -8.63 2.12
CA ALA A 121 -0.55 -8.19 3.06
C ALA A 121 -1.92 -8.13 2.39
N ASN A 122 -2.03 -7.54 1.19
CA ASN A 122 -3.25 -7.50 0.40
C ASN A 122 -3.79 -8.90 0.11
N ALA A 123 -2.96 -9.81 -0.43
CA ALA A 123 -3.38 -11.19 -0.69
C ALA A 123 -3.88 -11.91 0.58
N THR A 124 -3.28 -11.63 1.74
CA THR A 124 -3.73 -12.17 3.02
C THR A 124 -5.09 -11.59 3.43
N LEU A 125 -5.25 -10.27 3.32
CA LEU A 125 -6.51 -9.58 3.67
C LEU A 125 -7.66 -9.99 2.73
N GLU A 126 -7.40 -10.15 1.44
CA GLU A 126 -8.39 -10.65 0.47
C GLU A 126 -8.86 -12.07 0.82
N LYS A 127 -7.94 -12.96 1.17
CA LYS A 127 -8.28 -14.32 1.61
C LYS A 127 -9.14 -14.30 2.87
N ILE A 128 -8.80 -13.46 3.84
CA ILE A 128 -9.58 -13.28 5.07
C ILE A 128 -10.98 -12.75 4.74
N ASN A 129 -11.07 -11.74 3.86
CA ASN A 129 -12.35 -11.15 3.48
C ASN A 129 -13.26 -12.18 2.81
N LYS A 130 -12.72 -12.97 1.88
CA LYS A 130 -13.50 -14.04 1.23
C LYS A 130 -14.01 -15.07 2.24
N ASN A 131 -13.15 -15.57 3.13
CA ASN A 131 -13.57 -16.53 4.16
C ASN A 131 -14.63 -15.95 5.10
N LEU A 132 -14.55 -14.65 5.39
CA LEU A 132 -15.51 -13.93 6.21
C LEU A 132 -16.86 -13.79 5.48
N GLU A 133 -16.86 -13.45 4.20
CA GLU A 133 -18.07 -13.38 3.37
C GLU A 133 -18.76 -14.74 3.31
N ASP A 134 -18.01 -15.82 3.01
CA ASP A 134 -18.54 -17.19 3.00
C ASP A 134 -19.16 -17.59 4.37
N TYR A 135 -18.55 -17.13 5.47
CA TYR A 135 -19.06 -17.36 6.83
C TYR A 135 -20.36 -16.60 7.11
N LEU A 136 -20.47 -15.36 6.62
CA LEU A 136 -21.66 -14.52 6.79
C LEU A 136 -22.83 -15.01 5.95
N GLU A 137 -22.58 -15.57 4.76
CA GLU A 137 -23.63 -16.15 3.90
C GLU A 137 -24.17 -17.49 4.41
N THR A 138 -23.38 -18.23 5.18
CA THR A 138 -23.77 -19.55 5.72
C THR A 138 -24.49 -19.50 7.07
N LYS A 139 -24.65 -18.30 7.65
CA LYS A 139 -25.31 -18.04 8.94
C LYS A 139 -26.69 -17.39 8.77
#